data_AF-A0A179VBQ2-F1
#
_entry.id   AF-A0A179VBQ2-F1
#
_cell.length_a   1.000
_cell.length_b   1.000
_cell.length_c   1.000
_cell.angle_alpha   90.00
_cell.angle_beta   90.00
_cell.angle_gamma   90.00
#
_symmetry.space_group_name_H-M   'P 1'
#
loop_
_entity.id
_entity.type
_entity.pdbx_description
1 polymer ?
#
loop_
_entity_poly.entity_id
_entity_poly.type
_entity_poly.pdbx_seq_one_letter_code
_entity_poly.pdbx_strand_id
1 'polypeptide(L)'
;MRASVWWRHIPAVLVLGLLPAIWCDPDTVADVLLLVAALAGWTFTVTYLARSAWWVRAVGRGLVAACLALSLVLSQNAVSAWWGEDYPWRAHIRGLLYAGLAYALIRLTFALRRIQDRK
;
A
#
# COMPACT_ATOMS: atom_id res chain seq x y z
N MET A 1 6.69 -31.20 6.36
CA MET A 1 6.41 -29.85 6.90
C MET A 1 6.94 -28.83 5.89
N ARG A 2 6.07 -28.15 5.14
CA ARG A 2 6.50 -27.10 4.19
C ARG A 2 6.98 -25.91 5.01
N ALA A 3 8.28 -25.62 4.99
CA ALA A 3 8.82 -24.39 5.56
C ALA A 3 8.01 -23.20 5.01
N SER A 4 7.43 -22.42 5.92
CA SER A 4 6.60 -21.27 5.60
C SER A 4 7.39 -20.30 4.71
N VAL A 5 6.95 -20.16 3.46
CA VAL A 5 7.59 -19.34 2.41
C VAL A 5 7.78 -17.87 2.86
N TRP A 6 7.04 -17.43 3.88
CA TRP A 6 7.10 -16.09 4.45
C TRP A 6 8.49 -15.68 4.92
N TRP A 7 9.29 -16.60 5.48
CA TRP A 7 10.64 -16.27 5.97
C TRP A 7 11.65 -16.00 4.84
N ARG A 8 11.38 -16.45 3.61
CA ARG A 8 12.31 -16.28 2.47
C ARG A 8 12.38 -14.84 1.97
N HIS A 9 11.36 -14.02 2.23
CA HIS A 9 11.30 -12.64 1.73
C HIS A 9 11.87 -11.62 2.73
N ILE A 10 11.94 -11.96 4.02
CA ILE A 10 12.51 -11.11 5.08
C ILE A 10 13.94 -10.66 4.75
N PRO A 11 14.89 -11.55 4.39
CA PRO A 11 16.25 -11.11 4.06
C PRO A 11 16.29 -10.20 2.85
N ALA A 12 15.43 -10.42 1.84
CA ALA A 12 15.37 -9.55 0.67
C ALA A 12 14.90 -8.13 1.03
N VAL A 13 13.90 -8.00 1.91
CA VAL A 13 13.44 -6.69 2.41
C VAL A 13 14.52 -5.98 3.22
N LEU A 14 15.21 -6.71 4.10
CA LEU A 14 16.32 -6.15 4.89
C LEU A 14 17.48 -5.70 4.00
N VAL A 15 17.85 -6.50 3.00
CA VAL A 15 18.87 -6.16 2.01
C VAL A 15 18.47 -4.91 1.24
N LEU A 16 17.26 -4.86 0.70
CA LEU A 16 16.76 -3.69 -0.06
C LEU A 16 16.72 -2.41 0.79
N GLY A 17 16.41 -2.50 2.07
CA GLY A 17 16.38 -1.35 2.99
C GLY A 17 17.74 -0.89 3.49
N LEU A 18 18.59 -1.84 3.90
CA LEU A 18 19.80 -1.53 4.68
C LEU A 18 21.07 -1.45 3.84
N LEU A 19 21.20 -2.21 2.76
CA LEU A 19 22.41 -2.15 1.93
C LEU A 19 22.59 -0.76 1.30
N PRO A 20 21.58 -0.17 0.62
CA PRO A 20 21.76 1.15 0.02
C PRO A 20 22.14 2.24 1.02
N ALA A 21 21.68 2.13 2.28
CA ALA A 21 21.98 3.07 3.36
C ALA A 21 23.45 3.06 3.83
N ILE A 22 24.28 2.11 3.36
CA ILE A 22 25.73 2.11 3.62
C ILE A 22 26.43 3.17 2.73
N TRP A 23 25.90 3.41 1.53
CA TRP A 23 26.50 4.33 0.54
C TRP A 23 25.69 5.60 0.30
N CYS A 24 24.40 5.61 0.65
CA CYS A 24 23.49 6.72 0.46
C CYS A 24 22.93 7.20 1.80
N ASP A 25 22.49 8.45 1.82
CA ASP A 25 21.78 9.01 2.97
C ASP A 25 20.51 8.17 3.28
N PRO A 26 20.30 7.75 4.54
CA PRO A 26 19.16 6.91 4.90
C PRO A 26 17.79 7.50 4.55
N ASP A 27 17.63 8.83 4.63
CA ASP A 27 16.36 9.49 4.32
C ASP A 27 16.10 9.42 2.82
N THR A 28 17.14 9.62 1.99
CA THR A 28 17.03 9.43 0.54
C THR A 28 16.64 8.00 0.17
N VAL A 29 17.22 7.01 0.84
CA VAL A 29 16.87 5.59 0.61
C VAL A 29 15.40 5.34 0.97
N ALA A 30 14.92 5.87 2.10
CA ALA A 30 13.53 5.74 2.50
C ALA A 30 12.56 6.38 1.49
N ASP A 31 12.89 7.58 0.98
CA ASP A 31 12.07 8.30 0.01
C ASP A 31 11.99 7.59 -1.35
N VAL A 32 13.10 6.98 -1.80
CA VAL A 32 13.13 6.12 -2.99
C VAL A 32 12.29 4.86 -2.77
N LEU A 33 12.43 4.19 -1.62
CA LEU A 33 11.63 2.99 -1.32
C LEU A 33 10.14 3.31 -1.20
N LEU A 34 9.78 4.48 -0.68
CA LEU A 34 8.40 4.97 -0.65
C LEU A 34 7.85 5.17 -2.07
N LEU A 35 8.63 5.75 -2.98
CA LEU A 35 8.26 5.88 -4.38
C LEU A 35 8.07 4.51 -5.05
N VAL A 36 9.00 3.57 -4.83
CA VAL A 36 8.90 2.19 -5.33
C VAL A 36 7.64 1.51 -4.79
N ALA A 37 7.33 1.68 -3.50
CA ALA A 37 6.12 1.14 -2.90
C ALA A 37 4.85 1.72 -3.53
N ALA A 38 4.83 3.03 -3.80
CA ALA A 38 3.71 3.69 -4.50
C ALA A 38 3.52 3.10 -5.91
N LEU A 39 4.61 2.94 -6.68
CA LEU A 39 4.56 2.34 -8.02
C LEU A 39 4.10 0.89 -8.00
N ALA A 40 4.59 0.09 -7.05
CA ALA A 40 4.16 -1.30 -6.87
C ALA A 40 2.67 -1.36 -6.50
N GLY A 41 2.21 -0.47 -5.61
CA GLY A 41 0.80 -0.34 -5.23
C GLY A 41 -0.09 -0.02 -6.44
N TRP A 42 0.30 0.94 -7.27
CA TRP A 42 -0.43 1.26 -8.50
C TRP A 42 -0.41 0.11 -9.50
N THR A 43 0.73 -0.54 -9.69
CA THR A 43 0.85 -1.70 -10.60
C THR A 43 -0.12 -2.81 -10.18
N PHE A 44 -0.17 -3.13 -8.89
CA PHE A 44 -1.14 -4.09 -8.37
C PHE A 44 -2.58 -3.62 -8.57
N THR A 45 -2.88 -2.38 -8.19
CA THR A 45 -4.24 -1.82 -8.25
C THR A 45 -4.78 -1.83 -9.68
N VAL A 46 -4.01 -1.36 -10.65
CA VAL A 46 -4.38 -1.33 -12.08
C VAL A 46 -4.53 -2.75 -12.62
N THR A 47 -3.57 -3.63 -12.34
CA THR A 47 -3.63 -5.03 -12.80
C THR A 47 -4.86 -5.75 -12.23
N TYR A 48 -5.16 -5.55 -10.95
CA TYR A 48 -6.31 -6.16 -10.30
C TYR A 48 -7.63 -5.59 -10.82
N LEU A 49 -7.72 -4.27 -10.99
CA LEU A 49 -8.91 -3.61 -11.51
C LEU A 49 -9.22 -4.04 -12.96
N ALA A 50 -8.18 -4.19 -13.79
CA ALA A 50 -8.33 -4.54 -15.20
C ALA A 50 -8.55 -6.05 -15.44
N ARG A 51 -7.90 -6.91 -14.66
CA ARG A 51 -7.86 -8.37 -14.94
C ARG A 51 -8.71 -9.22 -13.99
N SER A 52 -9.13 -8.68 -12.85
CA SER A 52 -9.95 -9.43 -11.88
C SER A 52 -11.43 -9.13 -12.07
N ALA A 53 -12.29 -10.14 -11.90
CA ALA A 53 -13.73 -9.97 -11.80
C ALA A 53 -14.12 -9.44 -10.40
N TRP A 54 -13.50 -8.34 -9.98
CA TRP A 54 -13.59 -7.77 -8.63
C TRP A 54 -15.02 -7.35 -8.27
N TRP A 55 -15.85 -7.03 -9.27
CA TRP A 55 -17.25 -6.66 -9.09
C TRP A 55 -18.12 -7.84 -8.64
N VAL A 56 -17.73 -9.09 -8.93
CA VAL A 56 -18.53 -10.29 -8.67
C VAL A 56 -18.64 -10.59 -7.18
N ARG A 57 -17.56 -10.37 -6.41
CA ARG A 57 -17.50 -10.70 -4.97
C ARG A 57 -17.37 -9.44 -4.13
N ALA A 58 -18.10 -9.37 -3.01
CA ALA A 58 -18.03 -8.25 -2.07
C ALA A 58 -16.60 -7.99 -1.55
N VAL A 59 -15.82 -9.05 -1.32
CA VAL A 59 -14.41 -8.96 -0.93
C VAL A 59 -13.55 -8.36 -2.05
N GLY A 60 -13.81 -8.70 -3.32
CA GLY A 60 -13.08 -8.15 -4.45
C GLY A 60 -13.25 -6.64 -4.55
N ARG A 61 -14.48 -6.14 -4.39
CA ARG A 61 -14.77 -4.70 -4.31
C ARG A 61 -14.07 -4.02 -3.12
N GLY A 62 -14.08 -4.67 -1.95
CA GLY A 62 -13.37 -4.18 -0.77
C GLY A 62 -11.86 -4.10 -0.97
N LEU A 63 -11.28 -5.09 -1.64
CA LEU A 63 -9.84 -5.15 -1.93
C LEU A 63 -9.43 -4.05 -2.92
N VAL A 64 -10.20 -3.82 -3.98
CA VAL A 64 -9.98 -2.69 -4.92
C VAL A 64 -9.94 -1.37 -4.16
N ALA A 65 -10.95 -1.12 -3.33
CA ALA A 65 -11.05 0.14 -2.56
C ALA A 65 -9.84 0.31 -1.63
N ALA A 66 -9.42 -0.75 -0.94
CA ALA A 66 -8.27 -0.70 -0.03
C ALA A 66 -6.95 -0.47 -0.80
N CYS A 67 -6.72 -1.18 -1.91
CA CYS A 67 -5.51 -1.03 -2.71
C CYS A 67 -5.43 0.33 -3.43
N LEU A 68 -6.56 0.84 -3.92
CA LEU A 68 -6.63 2.18 -4.50
C LEU A 68 -6.34 3.25 -3.44
N ALA A 69 -7.00 3.19 -2.27
CA ALA A 69 -6.76 4.13 -1.19
C ALA A 69 -5.29 4.08 -0.70
N LEU A 70 -4.73 2.87 -0.58
CA LEU A 70 -3.33 2.68 -0.20
C LEU A 70 -2.38 3.28 -1.24
N SER A 71 -2.62 3.06 -2.53
CA SER A 71 -1.79 3.61 -3.61
C SER A 71 -1.82 5.14 -3.61
N LEU A 72 -2.98 5.75 -3.40
CA LEU A 72 -3.12 7.20 -3.28
C LEU A 72 -2.40 7.76 -2.04
N VAL A 73 -2.50 7.09 -0.89
CA VAL A 73 -1.78 7.46 0.33
C VAL A 73 -0.27 7.40 0.11
N LEU A 74 0.23 6.33 -0.51
CA LEU A 74 1.66 6.19 -0.82
C LEU A 74 2.12 7.26 -1.80
N SER A 75 1.34 7.57 -2.84
CA SER A 75 1.64 8.64 -3.78
C SER A 75 1.67 10.01 -3.10
N GLN A 76 0.71 10.34 -2.24
CA GLN A 76 0.69 11.64 -1.54
C GLN A 76 1.88 11.80 -0.58
N ASN A 77 2.29 10.72 0.10
CA ASN A 77 3.48 10.74 0.93
C ASN A 77 4.76 10.84 0.10
N ALA A 78 4.86 10.09 -1.02
CA ALA A 78 6.00 10.20 -1.93
C ALA A 78 6.12 11.62 -2.49
N VAL A 79 5.03 12.23 -2.96
CA VAL A 79 5.04 13.64 -3.41
C VAL A 79 5.50 14.57 -2.30
N SER A 80 5.08 14.35 -1.06
CA SER A 80 5.51 15.19 0.07
C SER A 80 7.01 15.03 0.40
N ALA A 81 7.58 13.84 0.22
CA ALA A 81 8.99 13.61 0.42
C ALA A 81 9.86 14.36 -0.62
N TRP A 82 9.47 14.30 -1.89
CA TRP A 82 10.26 14.89 -2.98
C TRP A 82 10.00 16.37 -3.25
N TRP A 83 8.76 16.84 -3.03
CA TRP A 83 8.33 18.21 -3.33
C TRP A 83 8.17 19.09 -2.08
N GLY A 84 8.48 18.55 -0.90
CA GLY A 84 8.31 19.23 0.37
C GLY A 84 6.85 19.26 0.86
N GLU A 85 6.66 19.91 2.00
CA GLU A 85 5.37 19.93 2.70
C GLU A 85 4.48 21.14 2.37
N ASP A 86 5.00 22.13 1.64
CA ASP A 86 4.42 23.47 1.53
C ASP A 86 3.36 23.65 0.43
N TYR A 87 2.89 22.56 -0.18
CA TYR A 87 1.85 22.67 -1.19
C TYR A 87 0.45 22.86 -0.56
N PRO A 88 -0.41 23.70 -1.16
CA PRO A 88 -1.70 24.05 -0.60
C PRO A 88 -2.60 22.82 -0.44
N TRP A 89 -3.45 22.83 0.60
CA TRP A 89 -4.41 21.76 0.93
C TRP A 89 -3.81 20.41 1.34
N ARG A 90 -2.48 20.26 1.44
CA ARG A 90 -1.83 19.01 1.84
C ARG A 90 -2.49 18.31 3.04
N ALA A 91 -2.69 19.04 4.14
CA ALA A 91 -3.26 18.49 5.37
C ALA A 91 -4.68 17.92 5.16
N HIS A 92 -5.51 18.62 4.38
CA HIS A 92 -6.88 18.21 4.07
C HIS A 92 -6.90 16.97 3.17
N ILE A 93 -6.08 16.96 2.11
CA ILE A 93 -5.94 15.83 1.19
C ILE A 93 -5.48 14.60 1.96
N ARG A 94 -4.43 14.73 2.77
CA ARG A 94 -3.90 13.64 3.61
C ARG A 94 -4.96 13.10 4.57
N GLY A 95 -5.69 13.99 5.24
CA GLY A 95 -6.78 13.60 6.14
C GLY A 95 -7.87 12.78 5.42
N LEU A 96 -8.28 13.22 4.23
CA LEU A 96 -9.28 12.51 3.43
C LEU A 96 -8.76 11.14 2.96
N LEU A 97 -7.52 11.06 2.50
CA LEU A 97 -6.90 9.81 2.08
C LEU A 97 -6.77 8.81 3.24
N TYR A 98 -6.39 9.28 4.42
CA TYR A 98 -6.28 8.44 5.61
C TYR A 98 -7.64 7.93 6.08
N ALA A 99 -8.65 8.80 6.10
CA ALA A 99 -10.02 8.41 6.41
C ALA A 99 -10.56 7.38 5.39
N GLY A 100 -10.32 7.61 4.10
CA GLY A 100 -10.69 6.69 3.03
C GLY A 100 -10.03 5.31 3.15
N LEU A 101 -8.72 5.28 3.40
CA LEU A 101 -7.97 4.04 3.62
C LEU A 101 -8.48 3.29 4.85
N ALA A 102 -8.66 3.99 5.98
CA ALA A 102 -9.18 3.39 7.21
C ALA A 102 -10.56 2.77 6.98
N TYR A 103 -11.48 3.51 6.34
CA TYR A 103 -12.81 3.02 6.02
C TYR A 103 -12.77 1.79 5.09
N ALA A 104 -11.93 1.81 4.05
CA ALA A 104 -11.78 0.70 3.13
C ALA A 104 -11.26 -0.57 3.82
N LEU A 105 -10.25 -0.44 4.70
CA LEU A 105 -9.72 -1.55 5.47
C LEU A 105 -10.75 -2.12 6.45
N ILE A 106 -11.46 -1.25 7.20
CA ILE A 106 -12.53 -1.68 8.12
C ILE A 106 -13.60 -2.49 7.38
N ARG A 107 -14.06 -1.98 6.23
CA ARG A 107 -15.03 -2.68 5.37
C ARG A 107 -14.52 -4.04 4.90
N LEU A 108 -13.25 -4.11 4.48
CA LEU A 108 -12.62 -5.35 4.02
C LEU A 108 -12.48 -6.35 5.17
N THR A 109 -12.10 -5.91 6.37
CA THR A 109 -12.04 -6.74 7.58
C THR A 109 -13.40 -7.33 7.94
N PHE A 110 -14.48 -6.55 7.91
CA PHE A 110 -15.82 -7.08 8.14
C PHE A 110 -16.26 -8.07 7.07
N ALA A 111 -15.94 -7.82 5.80
CA ALA A 111 -16.22 -8.75 4.72
C ALA A 111 -15.47 -10.09 4.91
N LEU A 112 -14.22 -10.02 5.36
CA LEU A 112 -13.40 -11.20 5.65
C LEU A 112 -13.96 -12.01 6.83
N ARG A 113 -14.29 -11.35 7.95
CA ARG A 113 -14.87 -12.01 9.14
C ARG A 113 -16.16 -12.76 8.79
N ARG A 114 -17.08 -12.10 8.08
CA ARG A 114 -18.34 -12.74 7.63
C ARG A 114 -18.15 -14.00 6.78
N ILE A 115 -17.02 -14.13 6.09
CA ILE A 115 -16.70 -15.32 5.30
C ILE A 115 -16.07 -16.40 6.17
N GLN A 116 -15.24 -16.02 7.13
CA GLN A 116 -14.62 -16.93 8.09
C GLN A 116 -15.67 -17.54 9.02
N ASP A 117 -16.62 -16.73 9.51
CA ASP A 117 -17.68 -17.17 10.44
C ASP A 117 -18.77 -18.02 9.76
N ARG A 118 -18.78 -18.07 8.42
CA ARG A 118 -19.70 -18.92 7.64
C ARG A 118 -19.12 -20.30 7.30
N LYS A 119 -17.89 -20.57 7.73
CA LYS A 119 -17.29 -21.91 7.68
C LYS A 119 -17.49 -22.62 9.00
#